data_AF-A0A942BZS2-F1
#
_entry.id   AF-A0A942BZS2-F1
#
_cell.length_a   1.000
_cell.length_b   1.000
_cell.length_c   1.000
_cell.angle_alpha   90.00
_cell.angle_beta   90.00
_cell.angle_gamma   90.00
#
_symmetry.space_group_name_H-M   'P 1'
#
loop_
_entity.id
_entity.type
_entity.pdbx_description
1 polymer ?
#
loop_
_entity_poly.entity_id
_entity_poly.type
_entity_poly.pdbx_seq_one_letter_code
_entity_poly.pdbx_strand_id
1 'polypeptide(L)'
;MSDILGLDEPRPTTGTSNAENAVATGPDPELEAHVKRGANWFYWIAALSVVNSAAFLLGANFHFLAGLGITELFDGLSEALIFNGAPDFVRAIAVVFDLFVVIGFALAGYWANKLVAPVFLIGIVLYFFDGLLALAFSDIFMALFHAFALYQLIRGYIAVRELKKFYKPDALLPAPPPPPAFG
;
A
#
# COMPACT_ATOMS: atom_id res chain seq x y z
N MET A 1 52.76 32.61 22.25
CA MET A 1 53.07 31.26 22.78
C MET A 1 51.87 30.36 22.51
N SER A 2 51.70 29.91 21.26
CA SER A 2 50.65 28.96 20.87
C SER A 2 51.08 27.99 19.76
N ASP A 3 52.33 28.10 19.26
CA ASP A 3 52.91 27.23 18.21
C ASP A 3 53.54 25.92 18.73
N ILE A 4 53.28 25.50 19.98
CA ILE A 4 53.98 24.34 20.59
C ILE A 4 53.22 23.01 20.47
N LEU A 5 52.00 23.01 19.93
CA LEU A 5 51.14 21.82 19.89
C LEU A 5 50.92 21.23 18.49
N GLY A 6 51.48 21.81 17.43
CA GLY A 6 51.41 21.23 16.08
C GLY A 6 49.98 20.97 15.59
N LEU A 7 49.01 21.75 16.06
CA LEU A 7 47.58 21.63 15.70
C LEU A 7 47.19 22.59 14.55
N ASP A 8 48.10 22.80 13.60
CA ASP A 8 47.67 23.25 12.28
C ASP A 8 47.24 22.01 11.51
N GLU A 9 46.03 21.51 11.81
CA GLU A 9 45.34 20.66 10.86
C GLU A 9 45.16 21.48 9.58
N PRO A 10 45.71 21.05 8.43
CA PRO A 10 45.38 21.68 7.17
C PRO A 10 43.89 21.52 6.98
N ARG A 11 43.15 22.64 7.04
CA ARG A 11 41.74 22.66 6.65
C ARG A 11 41.64 21.99 5.28
N PRO A 12 40.79 20.97 5.10
CA PRO A 12 40.53 20.44 3.78
C PRO A 12 39.87 21.55 2.96
N THR A 13 40.69 22.26 2.20
CA THR A 13 40.25 23.10 1.09
C THR A 13 40.22 22.23 -0.16
N THR A 14 39.45 21.15 -0.10
CA THR A 14 39.07 20.42 -1.29
C THR A 14 37.78 21.03 -1.81
N GLY A 15 37.95 22.14 -2.54
CA GLY A 15 37.10 22.36 -3.69
C GLY A 15 37.18 21.12 -4.57
N THR A 16 36.06 20.43 -4.73
CA THR A 16 35.63 19.65 -5.90
C THR A 16 34.47 18.76 -5.47
N SER A 17 33.27 19.34 -5.50
CA SER A 17 32.06 18.54 -5.65
C SER A 17 31.16 19.23 -6.68
N ASN A 18 31.74 19.51 -7.86
CA ASN A 18 30.94 19.51 -9.09
C ASN A 18 30.37 18.08 -9.39
N ALA A 19 30.59 17.12 -8.49
CA ALA A 19 29.92 15.82 -8.44
C ALA A 19 28.54 15.86 -7.75
N GLU A 20 28.19 16.93 -6.99
CA GLU A 20 26.87 17.05 -6.34
C GLU A 20 25.73 17.40 -7.32
N ASN A 21 26.08 17.78 -8.55
CA ASN A 21 25.15 18.02 -9.66
C ASN A 21 25.19 16.90 -10.69
N ALA A 22 25.52 15.67 -10.30
CA ALA A 22 25.08 14.52 -11.07
C ALA A 22 23.56 14.44 -10.91
N VAL A 23 22.83 15.10 -11.81
CA VAL A 23 21.39 14.95 -12.01
C VAL A 23 21.11 13.45 -11.90
N ALA A 24 20.48 13.02 -10.81
CA ALA A 24 20.04 11.65 -10.65
C ALA A 24 19.01 11.41 -11.75
N THR A 25 19.46 10.88 -12.90
CA THR A 25 18.63 10.61 -14.06
C THR A 25 17.78 9.35 -13.88
N GLY A 26 17.89 8.69 -12.71
CA GLY A 26 17.08 7.55 -12.30
C GLY A 26 16.12 7.92 -11.16
N PRO A 27 15.05 7.13 -10.98
CA PRO A 27 14.10 7.35 -9.90
C PRO A 27 14.76 7.23 -8.52
N ASP A 28 14.33 8.09 -7.60
CA ASP A 28 14.76 8.09 -6.21
C ASP A 28 14.49 6.72 -5.53
N PRO A 29 15.51 6.03 -5.00
CA PRO A 29 15.36 4.76 -4.28
C PRO A 29 14.35 4.83 -3.12
N GLU A 30 14.19 5.99 -2.48
CA GLU A 30 13.19 6.17 -1.42
C GLU A 30 11.76 6.06 -1.96
N LEU A 31 11.52 6.52 -3.19
CA LEU A 31 10.23 6.47 -3.84
C LEU A 31 9.81 5.03 -4.14
N GLU A 32 10.74 4.21 -4.63
CA GLU A 32 10.52 2.77 -4.81
C GLU A 32 10.22 2.07 -3.48
N ALA A 33 10.93 2.43 -2.41
CA ALA A 33 10.67 1.89 -1.08
C ALA A 33 9.28 2.29 -0.57
N HIS A 34 8.80 3.50 -0.85
CA HIS A 34 7.44 3.93 -0.53
C HIS A 34 6.38 3.14 -1.30
N VAL A 35 6.59 2.88 -2.59
CA VAL A 35 5.72 2.01 -3.40
C VAL A 35 5.61 0.64 -2.75
N LYS A 36 6.75 -0.02 -2.48
CA LYS A 36 6.76 -1.39 -1.91
C LYS A 36 6.10 -1.44 -0.54
N ARG A 37 6.41 -0.48 0.35
CA ARG A 37 5.80 -0.40 1.69
C ARG A 37 4.28 -0.29 1.60
N GLY A 38 3.76 0.59 0.74
CA GLY A 38 2.32 0.74 0.54
C GLY A 38 1.70 -0.49 -0.14
N ALA A 39 2.25 -0.98 -1.24
CA ALA A 39 1.70 -2.14 -1.96
C ALA A 39 1.68 -3.41 -1.10
N ASN A 40 2.67 -3.60 -0.22
CA ASN A 40 2.72 -4.73 0.70
C ASN A 40 1.61 -4.71 1.76
N TRP A 41 0.97 -3.57 2.01
CA TRP A 41 -0.20 -3.54 2.89
C TRP A 41 -1.36 -4.38 2.36
N PHE A 42 -1.51 -4.51 1.03
CA PHE A 42 -2.51 -5.42 0.48
C PHE A 42 -2.25 -6.88 0.84
N TYR A 43 -0.99 -7.31 0.92
CA TYR A 43 -0.65 -8.66 1.40
C TYR A 43 -0.90 -8.81 2.90
N TRP A 44 -0.61 -7.77 3.70
CA TRP A 44 -0.95 -7.78 5.12
C TRP A 44 -2.46 -7.90 5.33
N ILE A 45 -3.26 -7.12 4.59
CA ILE A 45 -4.72 -7.21 4.62
C ILE A 45 -5.18 -8.63 4.26
N ALA A 46 -4.66 -9.21 3.16
CA ALA A 46 -5.00 -10.57 2.76
C ALA A 46 -4.60 -11.61 3.82
N ALA A 47 -3.40 -11.51 4.40
CA ALA A 47 -2.92 -12.44 5.42
C ALA A 47 -3.75 -12.35 6.72
N LEU A 48 -4.07 -11.14 7.17
CA LEU A 48 -4.92 -10.92 8.34
C LEU A 48 -6.35 -11.46 8.11
N SER A 49 -6.86 -11.30 6.89
CA SER A 49 -8.17 -11.86 6.50
C SER A 49 -8.20 -13.39 6.54
N VAL A 50 -7.11 -14.06 6.14
CA VAL A 50 -6.99 -15.52 6.27
C VAL A 50 -7.00 -15.96 7.74
N VAL A 51 -6.30 -15.22 8.61
CA VAL A 51 -6.29 -15.49 10.06
C VAL A 51 -7.71 -15.38 10.62
N ASN A 52 -8.49 -14.37 10.19
CA ASN A 52 -9.88 -14.20 10.60
C ASN A 52 -10.77 -15.35 10.13
N SER A 53 -10.72 -15.71 8.85
CA SER A 53 -11.53 -16.81 8.32
C SER A 53 -11.17 -18.16 8.98
N ALA A 54 -9.88 -18.37 9.30
CA ALA A 54 -9.45 -19.54 10.06
C ALA A 54 -9.98 -19.53 11.51
N ALA A 55 -9.97 -18.38 12.19
CA ALA A 55 -10.54 -18.24 13.53
C ALA A 55 -12.05 -18.52 13.55
N PHE A 56 -12.78 -17.99 12.56
CA PHE A 56 -14.19 -18.30 12.35
C PHE A 56 -14.40 -19.81 12.19
N LEU A 57 -13.70 -20.45 11.26
CA LEU A 57 -13.80 -21.90 11.04
C LEU A 57 -13.57 -22.73 12.30
N LEU A 58 -12.60 -22.35 13.13
CA LEU A 58 -12.26 -23.02 14.39
C LEU A 58 -13.26 -22.75 15.53
N GLY A 59 -14.28 -21.93 15.32
CA GLY A 59 -15.29 -21.59 16.32
C GLY A 59 -14.74 -20.68 17.43
N ALA A 60 -13.69 -19.91 17.13
CA ALA A 60 -13.16 -18.95 18.09
C ALA A 60 -14.17 -17.81 18.30
N ASN A 61 -14.59 -17.59 19.54
CA ASN A 61 -15.54 -16.52 19.92
C ASN A 61 -14.90 -15.13 19.99
N PHE A 62 -13.74 -14.91 19.37
CA PHE A 62 -13.13 -13.58 19.29
C PHE A 62 -13.14 -13.10 17.84
N HIS A 63 -13.76 -11.95 17.62
CA HIS A 63 -13.63 -11.20 16.37
C HIS A 63 -12.27 -10.51 16.41
N PHE A 64 -11.35 -10.95 15.55
CA PHE A 64 -9.99 -10.42 15.54
C PHE A 64 -10.01 -9.01 14.92
N LEU A 65 -9.56 -8.03 15.70
CA LEU A 65 -9.53 -6.57 15.48
C LEU A 65 -8.99 -6.06 14.11
N ALA A 66 -8.44 -6.94 13.28
CA ALA A 66 -7.81 -6.61 12.00
C ALA A 66 -8.46 -7.34 10.80
N GLY A 67 -9.71 -7.78 10.95
CA GLY A 67 -10.52 -8.33 9.86
C GLY A 67 -10.87 -7.31 8.79
N LEU A 68 -11.44 -7.80 7.68
CA LEU A 68 -12.14 -6.97 6.72
C LEU A 68 -13.61 -6.82 7.17
N GLY A 69 -14.14 -5.61 7.14
CA GLY A 69 -15.52 -5.33 7.54
C GLY A 69 -16.54 -6.12 6.73
N ILE A 70 -16.26 -6.35 5.45
CA ILE A 70 -17.12 -7.11 4.56
C ILE A 70 -17.15 -8.61 4.89
N THR A 71 -16.02 -9.21 5.30
CA THR A 71 -16.00 -10.64 5.66
C THR A 71 -16.80 -10.87 6.95
N GLU A 72 -16.67 -9.95 7.92
CA GLU A 72 -17.45 -10.00 9.16
C GLU A 72 -18.95 -9.84 8.94
N LEU A 73 -19.36 -8.97 8.00
CA LEU A 73 -20.76 -8.85 7.60
C LEU A 73 -21.31 -10.16 7.04
N PHE A 74 -20.55 -10.84 6.17
CA PHE A 74 -20.97 -12.10 5.57
C PHE A 74 -20.98 -13.27 6.57
N ASP A 75 -20.00 -13.34 7.46
CA ASP A 75 -19.95 -14.32 8.55
C ASP A 75 -21.15 -14.15 9.48
N GLY A 76 -21.41 -12.92 9.94
CA GLY A 76 -22.56 -12.62 10.80
C GLY A 76 -23.91 -12.90 10.12
N LEU A 77 -24.03 -12.59 8.82
CA LEU A 77 -25.22 -12.94 8.04
C LEU A 77 -25.38 -14.47 7.92
N SER A 78 -24.30 -15.20 7.67
CA SER A 78 -24.31 -16.66 7.59
C SER A 78 -24.77 -17.28 8.91
N GLU A 79 -24.22 -16.84 10.04
CA GLU A 79 -24.63 -17.32 11.37
C GLU A 79 -26.09 -17.00 11.66
N ALA A 80 -26.53 -15.78 11.35
CA ALA A 80 -27.93 -15.38 11.51
C ALA A 80 -28.87 -16.27 10.67
N LEU A 81 -28.51 -16.58 9.42
CA LEU A 81 -29.31 -17.47 8.57
C LEU A 81 -29.38 -18.89 9.14
N ILE A 82 -28.25 -19.45 9.59
CA ILE A 82 -28.20 -20.79 10.19
C ILE A 82 -29.05 -20.85 11.47
N PHE A 83 -28.94 -19.83 12.33
CA PHE A 83 -29.78 -19.72 13.53
C PHE A 83 -31.28 -19.69 13.20
N ASN A 84 -31.66 -19.10 12.06
CA ASN A 84 -33.04 -19.07 11.56
C ASN A 84 -33.44 -20.34 10.76
N GLY A 85 -32.65 -21.41 10.82
CA GLY A 85 -32.98 -22.72 10.23
C GLY A 85 -32.45 -22.92 8.80
N ALA A 86 -31.57 -22.05 8.30
CA ALA A 86 -30.87 -22.32 7.06
C ALA A 86 -29.87 -23.49 7.22
N PRO A 87 -29.54 -24.20 6.14
CA PRO A 87 -28.60 -25.32 6.21
C PRO A 87 -27.16 -24.86 6.55
N ASP A 88 -26.42 -25.71 7.27
CA ASP A 88 -25.03 -25.45 7.68
C ASP A 88 -24.07 -25.16 6.51
N PHE A 89 -24.39 -25.60 5.28
CA PHE A 89 -23.54 -25.32 4.11
C PHE A 89 -23.48 -23.82 3.76
N VAL A 90 -24.40 -22.99 4.27
CA VAL A 90 -24.34 -21.53 4.13
C VAL A 90 -23.03 -20.97 4.70
N ARG A 91 -22.50 -21.60 5.76
CA ARG A 91 -21.19 -21.27 6.32
C ARG A 91 -20.06 -21.47 5.32
N ALA A 92 -20.12 -22.54 4.53
CA ALA A 92 -19.13 -22.80 3.50
C ALA A 92 -19.16 -21.75 2.38
N ILE A 93 -20.34 -21.18 2.09
CA ILE A 93 -20.48 -20.09 1.11
C ILE A 93 -19.79 -18.82 1.62
N ALA A 94 -19.97 -18.46 2.89
CA ALA A 94 -19.29 -17.31 3.50
C ALA A 94 -17.76 -17.45 3.43
N VAL A 95 -17.23 -18.63 3.81
CA VAL A 95 -15.78 -18.91 3.74
C VAL A 95 -15.24 -18.86 2.30
N VAL A 96 -16.01 -19.34 1.32
CA VAL A 96 -15.62 -19.22 -0.10
C VAL A 96 -15.59 -17.76 -0.55
N PHE A 97 -16.54 -16.94 -0.09
CA PHE A 97 -16.54 -15.50 -0.34
C PHE A 97 -15.30 -14.83 0.27
N ASP A 98 -14.95 -15.13 1.52
CA ASP A 98 -13.73 -14.62 2.17
C ASP A 98 -12.48 -14.94 1.34
N LEU A 99 -12.40 -16.18 0.83
CA LEU A 99 -11.28 -16.61 0.00
C LEU A 99 -11.16 -15.76 -1.27
N PHE A 100 -12.28 -15.40 -1.92
CA PHE A 100 -12.26 -14.50 -3.07
C PHE A 100 -11.74 -13.11 -2.71
N VAL A 101 -12.15 -12.58 -1.55
CA VAL A 101 -11.69 -11.27 -1.06
C VAL A 101 -10.19 -11.29 -0.75
N VAL A 102 -9.71 -12.33 -0.05
CA VAL A 102 -8.28 -12.57 0.23
C VAL A 102 -7.47 -12.59 -1.06
N ILE A 103 -7.91 -13.39 -2.04
CA ILE A 103 -7.22 -13.51 -3.34
C ILE A 103 -7.24 -12.16 -4.07
N GLY A 104 -8.36 -11.45 -4.04
CA GLY A 104 -8.50 -10.12 -4.64
C GLY A 104 -7.47 -9.12 -4.10
N PHE A 105 -7.33 -9.03 -2.78
CA PHE A 105 -6.33 -8.17 -2.15
C PHE A 105 -4.89 -8.66 -2.41
N ALA A 106 -4.62 -9.96 -2.37
CA ALA A 106 -3.29 -10.48 -2.71
C ALA A 106 -2.90 -10.14 -4.16
N LEU A 107 -3.81 -10.29 -5.10
CA LEU A 107 -3.61 -9.92 -6.50
C LEU A 107 -3.43 -8.41 -6.67
N ALA A 108 -4.19 -7.59 -5.92
CA ALA A 108 -3.99 -6.15 -5.89
C ALA A 108 -2.57 -5.79 -5.42
N GLY A 109 -2.07 -6.45 -4.38
CA GLY A 109 -0.69 -6.33 -3.90
C GLY A 109 0.35 -6.68 -4.99
N TYR A 110 0.10 -7.74 -5.75
CA TYR A 110 0.98 -8.16 -6.85
C TYR A 110 1.08 -7.11 -7.95
N TRP A 111 -0.05 -6.62 -8.46
CA TRP A 111 -0.05 -5.61 -9.52
C TRP A 111 0.32 -4.21 -9.03
N ALA A 112 0.02 -3.86 -7.78
CA ALA A 112 0.47 -2.61 -7.17
C ALA A 112 2.00 -2.53 -7.09
N ASN A 113 2.66 -3.65 -6.74
CA ASN A 113 4.13 -3.76 -6.76
C ASN A 113 4.73 -3.63 -8.17
N LYS A 114 3.94 -3.90 -9.22
CA LYS A 114 4.30 -3.69 -10.64
C LYS A 114 3.92 -2.30 -11.17
N LEU A 115 3.66 -1.34 -10.29
CA LEU A 115 3.27 0.02 -10.64
C LEU A 115 1.95 0.09 -11.42
N VAL A 116 1.04 -0.88 -11.32
CA VAL A 116 -0.26 -0.78 -12.00
C VAL A 116 -1.20 0.12 -11.17
N ALA A 117 -1.02 1.43 -11.32
CA ALA A 117 -1.74 2.46 -10.55
C ALA A 117 -3.28 2.30 -10.50
N PRO A 118 -3.98 1.91 -11.59
CA PRO A 118 -5.43 1.70 -11.51
C PRO A 118 -5.83 0.59 -10.52
N VAL A 119 -5.10 -0.53 -10.51
CA VAL A 119 -5.36 -1.65 -9.57
C VAL A 119 -5.14 -1.21 -8.14
N PHE A 120 -4.09 -0.44 -7.89
CA PHE A 120 -3.82 0.13 -6.56
C PHE A 120 -4.97 1.05 -6.11
N LEU A 121 -5.42 1.96 -6.97
CA LEU A 121 -6.53 2.86 -6.65
C LEU A 121 -7.83 2.09 -6.36
N ILE A 122 -8.16 1.08 -7.17
CA ILE A 122 -9.35 0.25 -6.93
C ILE A 122 -9.26 -0.43 -5.56
N GLY A 123 -8.10 -1.00 -5.21
CA GLY A 123 -7.89 -1.60 -3.90
C GLY A 123 -8.04 -0.61 -2.74
N ILE A 124 -7.54 0.62 -2.91
CA ILE A 124 -7.71 1.71 -1.91
C ILE A 124 -9.20 2.05 -1.73
N VAL A 125 -9.94 2.18 -2.83
CA VAL A 125 -11.37 2.53 -2.77
C VAL A 125 -12.17 1.42 -2.09
N LEU A 126 -11.93 0.15 -2.45
CA LEU A 126 -12.58 -0.98 -1.81
C LEU A 126 -12.27 -1.03 -0.30
N TYR A 127 -11.00 -0.87 0.07
CA TYR A 127 -10.58 -0.89 1.46
C TYR A 127 -11.11 0.31 2.27
N PHE A 128 -11.29 1.47 1.64
CA PHE A 128 -11.92 2.63 2.27
C PHE A 128 -13.38 2.35 2.62
N PHE A 129 -14.17 1.81 1.67
CA PHE A 129 -15.56 1.45 1.93
C PHE A 129 -15.68 0.34 2.98
N ASP A 130 -14.73 -0.60 2.98
CA ASP A 130 -14.64 -1.63 4.01
C ASP A 130 -14.41 -1.03 5.40
N GLY A 131 -13.51 -0.04 5.53
CA GLY A 131 -13.32 0.72 6.77
C GLY A 131 -14.55 1.53 7.20
N LEU A 132 -15.42 1.95 6.27
CA LEU A 132 -16.70 2.57 6.63
C LEU A 132 -17.69 1.57 7.24
N LEU A 133 -17.60 0.28 6.89
CA LEU A 133 -18.39 -0.77 7.55
C LEU A 133 -17.99 -0.91 9.03
N ALA A 134 -16.69 -0.83 9.34
CA ALA A 134 -16.22 -0.84 10.72
C ALA A 134 -16.85 0.28 11.56
N LEU A 135 -16.95 1.49 11.00
CA LEU A 135 -17.65 2.61 11.63
C LEU A 135 -19.16 2.35 11.77
N ALA A 136 -19.79 1.75 10.76
CA ALA A 136 -21.21 1.39 10.83
C ALA A 136 -21.50 0.37 11.94
N PHE A 137 -20.56 -0.54 12.21
CA PHE A 137 -20.63 -1.49 13.34
C PHE A 137 -20.16 -0.89 14.67
N SER A 138 -19.82 0.40 14.71
CA SER A 138 -19.28 1.09 15.89
C SER A 138 -17.98 0.47 16.44
N ASP A 139 -17.24 -0.28 15.61
CA ASP A 139 -15.93 -0.81 16.00
C ASP A 139 -14.85 0.24 15.72
N ILE A 140 -14.58 1.04 16.76
CA ILE A 140 -13.60 2.12 16.70
C ILE A 140 -12.19 1.57 16.50
N PHE A 141 -11.85 0.44 17.10
CA PHE A 141 -10.48 -0.12 17.00
C PHE A 141 -10.21 -0.62 15.58
N MET A 142 -11.16 -1.36 15.01
CA MET A 142 -11.11 -1.80 13.63
C MET A 142 -11.06 -0.60 12.66
N ALA A 143 -11.87 0.44 12.89
CA ALA A 143 -11.85 1.64 12.07
C ALA A 143 -10.50 2.38 12.12
N LEU A 144 -9.86 2.46 13.30
CA LEU A 144 -8.53 3.06 13.44
C LEU A 144 -7.46 2.24 12.70
N PHE A 145 -7.51 0.91 12.79
CA PHE A 145 -6.61 0.03 12.03
C PHE A 145 -6.78 0.23 10.53
N HIS A 146 -8.04 0.31 10.05
CA HIS A 146 -8.34 0.61 8.64
C HIS A 146 -7.81 1.97 8.23
N ALA A 147 -7.99 3.01 9.04
CA ALA A 147 -7.46 4.34 8.74
C ALA A 147 -5.93 4.33 8.62
N PHE A 148 -5.24 3.58 9.50
CA PHE A 148 -3.78 3.43 9.45
C PHE A 148 -3.31 2.69 8.20
N ALA A 149 -3.89 1.53 7.88
CA ALA A 149 -3.55 0.78 6.67
C ALA A 149 -3.90 1.58 5.41
N LEU A 150 -5.04 2.28 5.37
CA LEU A 150 -5.45 3.15 4.29
C LEU A 150 -4.45 4.29 4.06
N TYR A 151 -3.97 4.92 5.14
CA TYR A 151 -2.94 5.95 5.05
C TYR A 151 -1.66 5.42 4.39
N GLN A 152 -1.24 4.20 4.75
CA GLN A 152 -0.05 3.57 4.17
C GLN A 152 -0.25 3.21 2.69
N LEU A 153 -1.44 2.74 2.31
CA LEU A 153 -1.82 2.48 0.93
C LEU A 153 -1.80 3.77 0.09
N ILE A 154 -2.38 4.86 0.60
CA ILE A 154 -2.41 6.16 -0.09
C ILE A 154 -1.00 6.68 -0.32
N ARG A 155 -0.10 6.59 0.67
CA ARG A 155 1.31 6.98 0.50
C ARG A 155 2.00 6.17 -0.61
N GLY A 156 1.77 4.86 -0.65
CA GLY A 156 2.28 4.01 -1.72
C GLY A 156 1.74 4.39 -3.10
N TYR A 157 0.45 4.70 -3.20
CA TYR A 157 -0.17 5.13 -4.45
C TYR A 157 0.37 6.47 -4.95
N ILE A 158 0.56 7.44 -4.06
CA ILE A 158 1.21 8.71 -4.40
C ILE A 158 2.61 8.44 -4.96
N ALA A 159 3.39 7.58 -4.30
CA ALA A 159 4.72 7.20 -4.77
C ALA A 159 4.70 6.53 -6.16
N VAL A 160 3.71 5.68 -6.45
CA VAL A 160 3.54 5.07 -7.79
C VAL A 160 3.29 6.15 -8.84
N ARG A 161 2.47 7.15 -8.54
CA ARG A 161 2.16 8.24 -9.48
C ARG A 161 3.37 9.10 -9.77
N GLU A 162 4.17 9.41 -8.76
CA GLU A 162 5.43 10.15 -8.92
C GLU A 162 6.44 9.33 -9.72
N LEU A 163 6.62 8.05 -9.37
CA LEU A 163 7.59 7.17 -10.03
C LEU A 163 7.29 7.01 -11.53
N LYS A 164 6.02 6.89 -11.90
CA LYS A 164 5.59 6.81 -13.31
C LYS A 164 5.93 8.03 -14.16
N LYS A 165 6.16 9.20 -13.58
CA LYS A 165 6.56 10.39 -14.34
C LYS A 165 7.94 10.21 -14.97
N PHE A 166 8.83 9.47 -14.31
CA PHE A 166 10.19 9.18 -14.78
C PHE A 166 10.22 8.08 -15.86
N TYR A 167 9.25 7.16 -15.85
CA TYR A 167 9.13 6.10 -16.85
C TYR A 167 8.29 6.49 -18.08
N LYS A 168 7.76 7.72 -18.14
CA LYS A 168 7.06 8.22 -19.33
C LYS A 168 8.10 8.59 -20.41
N PRO A 169 7.98 8.05 -21.65
CA PRO A 169 8.96 8.29 -22.72
C PRO A 169 9.20 9.76 -23.07
N ASP A 170 8.19 10.62 -22.92
CA ASP A 170 8.25 12.03 -23.33
C ASP A 170 9.10 12.92 -22.39
N ALA A 171 9.48 12.43 -21.21
CA ALA A 171 10.31 13.18 -20.27
C ALA A 171 11.80 13.21 -20.67
N LEU A 172 12.21 12.41 -21.66
CA LEU A 172 13.61 12.21 -22.06
C LEU A 172 13.96 12.80 -23.44
N LEU A 173 13.00 13.36 -24.18
CA LEU A 173 13.29 14.01 -25.45
C LEU A 173 13.51 15.52 -25.22
N PRO A 174 14.73 16.06 -25.43
CA PRO A 174 14.92 17.50 -25.49
C PRO A 174 13.99 18.07 -26.58
N ALA A 175 13.42 19.25 -26.33
CA ALA A 175 12.58 19.93 -27.32
C ALA A 175 13.31 19.97 -28.67
N PRO A 176 12.63 19.67 -29.79
CA PRO A 176 13.26 19.70 -31.10
C PRO A 176 13.91 21.07 -31.32
N PRO A 177 15.12 21.13 -31.90
CA PRO A 177 15.79 22.40 -32.14
C PRO A 177 14.87 23.33 -32.95
N PRO A 178 14.91 24.65 -32.69
CA PRO A 178 14.10 25.60 -33.44
C PRO A 178 14.39 25.44 -34.94
N PRO A 179 13.36 25.52 -35.82
CA PRO A 179 13.56 25.39 -37.24
C PRO A 179 14.62 26.39 -37.73
N PRO A 180 15.47 26.01 -38.70
CA PRO A 180 16.48 26.92 -39.22
C PRO A 180 15.78 28.19 -39.70
N ALA A 181 16.30 29.34 -39.26
CA ALA A 181 15.86 30.63 -39.78
C ALA A 181 16.21 30.65 -41.27
N PHE A 182 15.22 30.40 -42.12
CA PHE A 182 15.35 30.64 -43.55
C PHE A 182 15.43 32.16 -43.73
N GLY A 183 16.64 32.66 -44.00
CA GLY A 183 16.90 34.02 -44.44
C GLY A 183 16.61 34.21 -45.91
#